data_AF-A0A6C0JPK2-F1
#
_entry.id   AF-A0A6C0JPK2-F1
#
_cell.length_a   1.000
_cell.length_b   1.000
_cell.length_c   1.000
_cell.angle_alpha   90.00
_cell.angle_beta   90.00
_cell.angle_gamma   90.00
#
_symmetry.space_group_name_H-M   'P 1'
#
loop_
_entity.id
_entity.type
_entity.pdbx_description
1 polymer ?
#
loop_
_entity_poly.entity_id
_entity_poly.type
_entity_poly.pdbx_seq_one_letter_code
_entity_poly.pdbx_strand_id
1 'polypeptide(L)'
;MEKKTIIIISLVSAVFSLIYVLLAYFGLTRYMGLYMFSTEGYSKNYKNLDKIGKHRTVISLTSTPKQMKKLTHTIKSLLDQTVRVDLISVVVPYGNQYKLPKELKDSVAVFRCGQDRDLLNCIIPAITRESESTTRIITLGAGRAYGKDFIETLMEESEKNPEKIIYMNNKNYMDLTKGIVFYTKFFKEDFLNIPKGVNGNKWINDYFRNFPKKRINYGENYKSW
;
A
#
# COMPACT_ATOMS: atom_id res chain seq x y z
N MET A 1 -25.15 9.89 44.56
CA MET A 1 -24.31 10.76 43.70
C MET A 1 -25.07 12.05 43.49
N GLU A 2 -24.48 13.21 43.81
CA GLU A 2 -25.21 14.48 43.73
C GLU A 2 -25.53 14.85 42.27
N LYS A 3 -26.66 15.53 42.04
CA LYS A 3 -27.08 15.97 40.69
C LYS A 3 -26.00 16.79 39.99
N LYS A 4 -25.25 17.61 40.73
CA LYS A 4 -24.11 18.38 40.20
C LYS A 4 -22.99 17.47 39.69
N THR A 5 -22.65 16.41 40.42
CA THR A 5 -21.63 15.44 40.02
C THR A 5 -22.03 14.71 38.73
N ILE A 6 -23.31 14.33 38.60
CA ILE A 6 -23.83 13.71 37.37
C ILE A 6 -23.67 14.67 36.17
N ILE A 7 -24.07 15.93 36.34
CA ILE A 7 -23.97 16.94 35.26
C ILE A 7 -22.52 17.16 34.83
N ILE A 8 -21.58 17.25 35.79
CA ILE A 8 -20.15 17.42 35.48
C ILE A 8 -19.61 16.22 34.72
N ILE A 9 -19.91 14.99 35.16
CA ILE A 9 -19.47 13.76 34.49
C ILE A 9 -20.05 13.69 33.06
N SER A 10 -21.33 14.01 32.88
CA SER A 10 -21.97 14.03 31.56
C SER A 10 -21.32 15.05 30.63
N LEU A 11 -21.02 16.26 31.11
CA LEU A 11 -20.37 17.30 30.32
C LEU A 11 -18.95 16.86 29.89
N VAL A 12 -18.17 16.33 30.82
CA VAL A 12 -16.81 15.82 30.55
C VAL A 12 -16.85 14.68 29.54
N SER A 13 -17.78 13.72 29.70
CA SER A 13 -17.96 12.61 28.76
C SER A 13 -18.35 13.08 27.35
N ALA A 14 -19.20 14.10 27.25
CA ALA A 14 -19.57 14.70 25.96
C ALA A 14 -18.36 15.34 25.27
N VAL A 15 -17.52 16.09 26.01
CA VAL A 15 -16.29 16.68 25.49
C VAL A 15 -15.32 15.60 24.99
N PHE A 16 -15.09 14.54 25.77
CA PHE A 16 -14.24 13.42 25.34
C PHE A 16 -14.81 12.69 24.12
N SER A 17 -16.13 12.51 24.04
CA SER A 17 -16.79 11.91 22.88
C SER A 17 -16.60 12.76 21.64
N LEU A 18 -16.74 14.08 21.76
CA LEU A 18 -16.50 15.01 20.65
C LEU A 18 -15.05 14.96 20.17
N ILE A 19 -14.08 14.98 21.10
CA ILE A 19 -12.66 14.83 20.77
C ILE A 19 -12.43 13.51 20.04
N TYR A 20 -13.01 12.41 20.52
CA TYR A 20 -12.91 11.10 19.88
C TYR A 20 -13.47 11.11 18.45
N VAL A 21 -14.66 11.69 18.25
CA VAL A 21 -15.28 11.81 16.91
C VAL A 21 -14.39 12.61 15.97
N LEU A 22 -13.81 13.72 16.43
CA LEU A 22 -12.88 14.52 15.63
C LEU A 22 -11.61 13.73 15.28
N LEU A 23 -11.01 13.04 16.24
CA LEU A 23 -9.84 12.20 15.99
C LEU A 23 -10.16 11.03 15.03
N ALA A 24 -11.36 10.47 15.12
CA ALA A 24 -11.82 9.40 14.24
C ALA A 24 -12.10 9.92 12.82
N TYR A 25 -12.70 11.09 12.70
CA TYR A 25 -12.93 11.77 11.42
C TYR A 25 -11.62 12.01 10.66
N PHE A 26 -10.58 12.46 11.34
CA PHE A 26 -9.24 12.61 10.76
C PHE A 26 -8.45 11.29 10.71
N GLY A 27 -9.06 10.13 10.91
CA GLY A 27 -8.38 8.83 10.84
C GLY A 27 -7.25 8.61 11.86
N LEU A 28 -7.08 9.50 12.85
CA LEU A 28 -6.01 9.44 13.84
C LEU A 28 -6.21 8.27 14.80
N THR A 29 -7.46 7.94 15.16
CA THR A 29 -7.77 6.77 15.99
C THR A 29 -7.32 5.47 15.33
N ARG A 30 -7.62 5.31 14.03
CA ARG A 30 -7.14 4.20 13.21
C ARG A 30 -5.62 4.18 13.16
N TYR A 31 -5.01 5.32 12.88
CA TYR A 31 -3.55 5.46 12.80
C TYR A 31 -2.87 5.01 14.10
N MET A 32 -3.35 5.46 15.26
CA MET A 32 -2.84 5.03 16.57
C MET A 32 -3.05 3.53 16.80
N GLY A 33 -4.20 2.98 16.40
CA GLY A 33 -4.49 1.54 16.49
C GLY A 33 -3.47 0.67 15.76
N LEU A 34 -2.99 1.10 14.59
CA LEU A 34 -1.97 0.37 13.82
C LEU A 34 -0.64 0.20 14.60
N TYR A 35 -0.32 1.14 15.50
CA TYR A 35 0.86 1.08 16.36
C TYR A 35 0.63 0.25 17.63
N MET A 36 -0.57 0.34 18.22
CA MET A 36 -0.86 -0.28 19.53
C MET A 36 -1.32 -1.73 19.45
N PHE A 37 -2.05 -2.12 18.40
CA PHE A 37 -2.67 -3.44 18.32
C PHE A 37 -1.78 -4.47 17.61
N SER A 38 -1.99 -5.76 17.92
CA SER A 38 -1.25 -6.86 17.30
C SER A 38 -1.64 -7.06 15.83
N THR A 39 -0.79 -7.75 15.06
CA THR A 39 -1.01 -8.06 13.63
C THR A 39 -2.10 -9.10 13.38
N GLU A 40 -2.44 -9.90 14.39
CA GLU A 40 -3.35 -11.04 14.26
C GLU A 40 -4.78 -10.63 13.88
N GLY A 41 -5.33 -9.62 14.58
CA GLY A 41 -6.67 -9.11 14.30
C GLY A 41 -6.82 -8.60 12.87
N TYR A 42 -5.81 -7.87 12.39
CA TYR A 42 -5.78 -7.38 11.00
C TYR A 42 -5.75 -8.50 9.98
N SER A 43 -4.89 -9.51 10.18
CA SER A 43 -4.77 -10.66 9.28
C SER A 43 -6.09 -11.46 9.19
N LYS A 44 -6.74 -11.67 10.34
CA LYS A 44 -8.02 -12.39 10.42
C LYS A 44 -9.16 -11.63 9.74
N ASN A 45 -9.28 -10.33 10.01
CA ASN A 45 -10.32 -9.49 9.43
C ASN A 45 -10.14 -9.33 7.92
N TYR A 46 -8.89 -9.20 7.44
CA TYR A 46 -8.58 -9.05 6.02
C TYR A 46 -9.09 -10.21 5.16
N LYS A 47 -9.02 -11.45 5.67
CA LYS A 47 -9.52 -12.64 4.96
C LYS A 47 -11.03 -12.59 4.70
N ASN A 48 -11.78 -11.86 5.53
CA ASN A 48 -13.24 -11.76 5.45
C ASN A 48 -13.71 -10.57 4.60
N LEU A 49 -12.80 -9.70 4.13
CA LEU A 49 -13.17 -8.59 3.27
C LEU A 49 -13.57 -9.09 1.88
N ASP A 50 -14.45 -8.33 1.22
CA ASP A 50 -14.75 -8.56 -0.17
C ASP A 50 -13.54 -8.24 -1.06
N LYS A 51 -13.37 -9.06 -2.09
CA LYS A 51 -12.32 -8.85 -3.08
C LYS A 51 -12.80 -7.82 -4.09
N ILE A 52 -11.96 -6.83 -4.37
CA ILE A 52 -12.30 -5.81 -5.38
C ILE A 52 -11.92 -6.26 -6.79
N GLY A 53 -12.92 -6.22 -7.68
CA GLY A 53 -12.74 -6.41 -9.11
C GLY A 53 -12.54 -7.85 -9.57
N LYS A 54 -12.58 -8.01 -10.90
CA LYS A 54 -12.50 -9.33 -11.56
C LYS A 54 -11.07 -9.80 -11.77
N HIS A 55 -10.13 -8.88 -11.98
CA HIS A 55 -8.74 -9.23 -12.27
C HIS A 55 -7.97 -9.52 -10.99
N ARG A 56 -7.07 -10.51 -11.08
CA ARG A 56 -6.07 -10.77 -10.07
C ARG A 56 -5.27 -9.50 -9.77
N THR A 57 -5.06 -9.23 -8.49
CA THR A 57 -4.44 -7.99 -8.02
C THR A 57 -3.38 -8.29 -6.97
N VAL A 58 -2.17 -7.80 -7.23
CA VAL A 58 -1.01 -7.99 -6.38
C VAL A 58 -0.50 -6.64 -5.92
N ILE A 59 -0.42 -6.44 -4.62
CA ILE A 59 0.31 -5.31 -4.03
C ILE A 59 1.77 -5.73 -3.91
N SER A 60 2.67 -4.91 -4.44
CA SER A 60 4.11 -5.09 -4.30
C SER A 60 4.71 -3.94 -3.52
N LEU A 61 5.11 -4.26 -2.29
CA LEU A 61 5.63 -3.32 -1.31
C LEU A 61 7.17 -3.33 -1.37
N THR A 62 7.75 -2.18 -1.68
CA THR A 62 9.21 -1.99 -1.63
C THR A 62 9.63 -1.28 -0.37
N SER A 63 10.84 -1.60 0.08
CA SER A 63 11.40 -1.04 1.30
C SER A 63 12.89 -0.84 1.13
N THR A 64 13.40 0.30 1.60
CA THR A 64 14.84 0.45 1.83
C THR A 64 15.23 -0.23 3.14
N PRO A 65 16.52 -0.59 3.34
CA PRO A 65 16.98 -1.19 4.60
C PRO A 65 16.56 -0.38 5.85
N LYS A 66 16.59 0.96 5.75
CA LYS A 66 16.16 1.87 6.83
C LYS A 66 14.64 1.78 7.13
N GLN A 67 13.82 1.50 6.11
CA GLN A 67 12.37 1.43 6.22
C GLN A 67 11.86 0.06 6.65
N MET A 68 12.70 -0.99 6.65
CA MET A 68 12.29 -2.35 7.03
C MET A 68 11.71 -2.41 8.45
N LYS A 69 12.18 -1.58 9.38
CA LYS A 69 11.62 -1.46 10.73
C LYS A 69 10.17 -0.95 10.74
N LYS A 70 9.78 -0.17 9.74
CA LYS A 70 8.44 0.43 9.60
C LYS A 70 7.48 -0.44 8.80
N LEU A 71 7.97 -1.51 8.20
CA LEU A 71 7.23 -2.34 7.26
C LEU A 71 5.99 -2.97 7.89
N THR A 72 6.08 -3.42 9.14
CA THR A 72 4.94 -4.01 9.88
C THR A 72 3.76 -3.04 9.97
N HIS A 73 4.02 -1.74 10.21
CA HIS A 73 2.96 -0.73 10.28
C HIS A 73 2.30 -0.50 8.92
N THR A 74 3.12 -0.43 7.87
CA THR A 74 2.61 -0.34 6.50
C THR A 74 1.76 -1.56 6.15
N ILE A 75 2.22 -2.77 6.46
CA ILE A 75 1.46 -4.00 6.21
C ILE A 75 0.13 -3.98 6.98
N LYS A 76 0.13 -3.62 8.27
CA LYS A 76 -1.13 -3.50 9.04
C LYS A 76 -2.10 -2.54 8.36
N SER A 77 -1.63 -1.39 7.85
CA SER A 77 -2.51 -0.43 7.15
C SER A 77 -3.10 -1.00 5.86
N LEU A 78 -2.38 -1.90 5.18
CA LEU A 78 -2.84 -2.60 3.97
C LEU A 78 -3.78 -3.77 4.27
N LEU A 79 -3.67 -4.37 5.46
CA LEU A 79 -4.61 -5.37 5.96
C LEU A 79 -5.88 -4.73 6.54
N ASP A 80 -5.80 -3.47 6.96
CA ASP A 80 -6.92 -2.66 7.42
C ASP A 80 -7.49 -1.77 6.30
N GLN A 81 -7.76 -2.38 5.14
CA GLN A 81 -8.40 -1.72 4.00
C GLN A 81 -9.91 -2.00 3.99
N THR A 82 -10.68 -1.30 3.16
CA THR A 82 -12.09 -1.60 2.88
C THR A 82 -12.28 -2.86 2.06
N VAL A 83 -11.27 -3.22 1.25
CA VAL A 83 -11.29 -4.35 0.32
C VAL A 83 -10.01 -5.18 0.42
N ARG A 84 -10.09 -6.46 0.04
CA ARG A 84 -8.90 -7.32 -0.10
C ARG A 84 -8.43 -7.47 -1.54
N VAL A 85 -7.13 -7.73 -1.69
CA VAL A 85 -6.48 -8.13 -2.94
C VAL A 85 -6.06 -9.60 -2.87
N ASP A 86 -5.59 -10.16 -3.98
CA ASP A 86 -5.17 -11.57 -4.02
C ASP A 86 -3.87 -11.82 -3.29
N LEU A 87 -2.95 -10.86 -3.32
CA LEU A 87 -1.64 -11.01 -2.72
C LEU A 87 -1.07 -9.67 -2.28
N ILE A 88 -0.58 -9.62 -1.04
CA ILE A 88 0.35 -8.59 -0.60
C ILE A 88 1.75 -9.21 -0.61
N SER A 89 2.65 -8.64 -1.38
CA SER A 89 4.04 -9.09 -1.46
C SER A 89 4.95 -8.01 -0.89
N VAL A 90 5.88 -8.43 -0.03
CA VAL A 90 6.97 -7.62 0.49
C VAL A 90 8.22 -7.97 -0.28
N VAL A 91 8.77 -6.99 -0.99
CA VAL A 91 10.04 -7.16 -1.67
C VAL A 91 11.17 -6.72 -0.76
N VAL A 92 12.08 -7.67 -0.49
CA VAL A 92 13.29 -7.46 0.29
C VAL A 92 14.46 -7.25 -0.67
N PRO A 93 15.15 -6.09 -0.60
CA PRO A 93 16.32 -5.82 -1.43
C PRO A 93 17.41 -6.88 -1.24
N TYR A 94 18.26 -7.04 -2.26
CA TYR A 94 19.39 -7.97 -2.21
C TYR A 94 20.28 -7.72 -0.98
N GLY A 95 20.81 -8.79 -0.39
CA GLY A 95 21.68 -8.73 0.80
C GLY A 95 20.97 -8.38 2.11
N ASN A 96 19.67 -8.07 2.10
CA ASN A 96 18.90 -7.74 3.30
C ASN A 96 18.06 -8.93 3.77
N GLN A 97 17.76 -8.95 5.07
CA GLN A 97 16.87 -9.94 5.66
C GLN A 97 15.66 -9.27 6.29
N TYR A 98 14.49 -9.82 5.99
CA TYR A 98 13.26 -9.52 6.70
C TYR A 98 12.65 -10.82 7.22
N LYS A 99 12.30 -10.83 8.50
CA LYS A 99 11.49 -11.90 9.07
C LYS A 99 10.07 -11.39 9.21
N LEU A 100 9.19 -11.92 8.36
CA LEU A 100 7.76 -11.64 8.46
C LEU A 100 7.22 -12.23 9.78
N PRO A 101 6.50 -11.44 10.60
CA PRO A 101 5.76 -11.95 11.75
C PRO A 101 4.90 -13.17 11.39
N LYS A 102 4.77 -14.14 12.30
CA LYS A 102 4.12 -15.43 12.02
C LYS A 102 2.67 -15.24 11.60
N GLU A 103 1.99 -14.28 12.22
CA GLU A 103 0.58 -13.94 12.06
C GLU A 103 0.26 -13.37 10.65
N LEU A 104 1.29 -12.91 9.94
CA LEU A 104 1.16 -12.30 8.62
C LEU A 104 1.44 -13.28 7.47
N LYS A 105 1.94 -14.49 7.75
CA LYS A 105 2.37 -15.45 6.72
C LYS A 105 1.26 -15.89 5.76
N ASP A 106 0.01 -15.90 6.22
CA ASP A 106 -1.13 -16.32 5.41
C ASP A 106 -1.63 -15.23 4.45
N SER A 107 -1.31 -13.97 4.75
CA SER A 107 -1.85 -12.81 4.04
C SER A 107 -0.76 -12.07 3.25
N VAL A 108 0.51 -12.34 3.56
CA VAL A 108 1.67 -11.64 3.00
C VAL A 108 2.76 -12.61 2.58
N ALA A 109 3.23 -12.49 1.34
CA ALA A 109 4.41 -13.20 0.85
C ALA A 109 5.66 -12.31 0.93
N VAL A 110 6.83 -12.94 1.10
CA VAL A 110 8.13 -12.25 1.04
C VAL A 110 8.88 -12.68 -0.22
N PHE A 111 9.20 -11.72 -1.07
CA PHE A 111 10.00 -11.93 -2.28
C PHE A 111 11.39 -11.34 -2.04
N ARG A 112 12.43 -12.11 -2.34
CA ARG A 112 13.82 -11.68 -2.23
C ARG A 112 14.36 -11.40 -3.61
N CYS A 113 14.95 -10.22 -3.79
CA CYS A 113 15.61 -9.88 -5.04
C CYS A 113 16.96 -10.58 -5.12
N GLY A 114 17.26 -11.20 -6.28
CA GLY A 114 18.57 -11.79 -6.56
C GLY A 114 19.64 -10.75 -6.93
N GLN A 115 19.24 -9.52 -7.25
CA GLN A 115 20.10 -8.39 -7.57
C GLN A 115 19.45 -7.11 -7.05
N ASP A 116 20.26 -6.11 -6.66
CA ASP A 116 19.72 -4.81 -6.28
C ASP A 116 19.49 -3.93 -7.52
N ARG A 117 18.23 -3.58 -7.77
CA ARG A 117 17.79 -2.71 -8.87
C ARG A 117 17.01 -1.51 -8.34
N ASP A 118 17.39 -1.00 -7.16
CA ASP A 118 16.76 0.17 -6.54
C ASP A 118 15.24 -0.04 -6.39
N LEU A 119 14.40 0.95 -6.70
CA LEU A 119 12.95 0.85 -6.59
C LEU A 119 12.33 -0.15 -7.57
N LEU A 120 13.02 -0.54 -8.65
CA LEU A 120 12.49 -1.52 -9.62
C LEU A 120 12.40 -2.93 -9.02
N ASN A 121 13.08 -3.17 -7.89
CA ASN A 121 12.87 -4.35 -7.08
C ASN A 121 11.37 -4.57 -6.77
N CYS A 122 10.57 -3.51 -6.66
CA CYS A 122 9.13 -3.61 -6.42
C CYS A 122 8.35 -4.22 -7.59
N ILE A 123 8.80 -4.05 -8.82
CA ILE A 123 7.98 -4.38 -9.99
C ILE A 123 8.49 -5.63 -10.70
N ILE A 124 9.80 -5.81 -10.76
CA ILE A 124 10.45 -6.91 -11.49
C ILE A 124 9.97 -8.29 -11.02
N PRO A 125 9.95 -8.63 -9.71
CA PRO A 125 9.49 -9.93 -9.26
C PRO A 125 7.99 -10.14 -9.50
N ALA A 126 7.19 -9.07 -9.50
CA ALA A 126 5.76 -9.15 -9.73
C ALA A 126 5.49 -9.44 -11.22
N ILE A 127 6.15 -8.73 -12.14
CA ILE A 127 5.99 -8.97 -13.58
C ILE A 127 6.51 -10.35 -13.99
N THR A 128 7.62 -10.84 -13.43
CA THR A 128 8.18 -12.15 -13.81
C THR A 128 7.37 -13.32 -13.27
N ARG A 129 6.61 -13.15 -12.18
CA ARG A 129 5.75 -14.18 -11.61
C ARG A 129 4.34 -14.18 -12.19
N GLU A 130 3.87 -13.03 -12.67
CA GLU A 130 2.49 -12.82 -13.10
C GLU A 130 2.38 -12.61 -14.63
N SER A 131 3.48 -12.79 -15.38
CA SER A 131 3.64 -12.43 -16.82
C SER A 131 2.60 -13.05 -17.75
N GLU A 132 2.06 -14.22 -17.40
CA GLU A 132 1.09 -14.95 -18.22
C GLU A 132 -0.37 -14.52 -18.01
N SER A 133 -0.62 -13.58 -17.09
CA SER A 133 -1.97 -13.16 -16.68
C SER A 133 -2.17 -11.67 -16.92
N THR A 134 -3.42 -11.18 -17.02
CA THR A 134 -3.72 -9.72 -17.03
C THR A 134 -3.80 -9.16 -15.60
N THR A 135 -2.82 -9.50 -14.77
CA THR A 135 -2.78 -9.12 -13.35
C THR A 135 -2.53 -7.63 -13.17
N ARG A 136 -3.23 -7.03 -12.21
CA ARG A 136 -2.98 -5.68 -11.71
C ARG A 136 -1.87 -5.71 -10.68
N ILE A 137 -0.84 -4.90 -10.88
CA ILE A 137 0.27 -4.73 -9.95
C ILE A 137 0.17 -3.34 -9.34
N ILE A 138 0.03 -3.26 -8.01
CA ILE A 138 0.02 -2.01 -7.25
C ILE A 138 1.38 -1.84 -6.57
N THR A 139 2.18 -0.87 -6.99
CA THR A 139 3.49 -0.59 -6.37
C THR A 139 3.35 0.41 -5.23
N LEU A 140 3.88 0.05 -4.05
CA LEU A 140 3.82 0.86 -2.84
C LEU A 140 5.17 0.91 -2.13
N GLY A 141 5.42 1.99 -1.40
CA GLY A 141 6.60 2.14 -0.55
C GLY A 141 6.31 1.83 0.91
N ALA A 142 7.31 1.32 1.61
CA ALA A 142 7.31 1.17 3.06
C ALA A 142 7.47 2.52 3.77
N GLY A 143 7.00 2.59 5.03
CA GLY A 143 7.14 3.78 5.88
C GLY A 143 5.99 4.77 5.76
N ARG A 144 4.84 4.33 5.26
CA ARG A 144 3.57 5.06 5.31
C ARG A 144 2.46 4.13 5.79
N ALA A 145 1.47 4.70 6.47
CA ALA A 145 0.19 4.06 6.70
C ALA A 145 -0.78 4.56 5.63
N TYR A 146 -1.28 3.64 4.81
CA TYR A 146 -2.21 3.98 3.75
C TYR A 146 -3.61 4.17 4.32
N GLY A 147 -4.36 5.14 3.78
CA GLY A 147 -5.76 5.39 4.18
C GLY A 147 -6.66 4.18 3.89
N LYS A 148 -7.85 4.12 4.49
CA LYS A 148 -8.63 2.87 4.60
C LYS A 148 -9.21 2.41 3.26
N ASP A 149 -9.60 3.35 2.42
CA ASP A 149 -10.16 3.18 1.08
C ASP A 149 -9.11 3.42 -0.03
N PHE A 150 -7.83 3.50 0.33
CA PHE A 150 -6.75 3.84 -0.61
C PHE A 150 -6.65 2.82 -1.75
N ILE A 151 -6.66 1.53 -1.43
CA ILE A 151 -6.60 0.46 -2.44
C ILE A 151 -7.88 0.43 -3.27
N GLU A 152 -9.04 0.61 -2.65
CA GLU A 152 -10.34 0.68 -3.33
C GLU A 152 -10.36 1.81 -4.37
N THR A 153 -9.96 3.02 -3.97
CA THR A 153 -9.87 4.19 -4.85
C THR A 153 -8.97 3.95 -6.06
N LEU A 154 -7.78 3.38 -5.85
CA LEU A 154 -6.85 3.05 -6.94
C LEU A 154 -7.45 2.05 -7.93
N MET A 155 -8.20 1.09 -7.41
CA MET A 155 -8.73 -0.04 -8.16
C MET A 155 -9.96 0.34 -8.97
N GLU A 156 -10.88 1.11 -8.39
CA GLU A 156 -12.02 1.68 -9.12
C GLU A 156 -11.57 2.55 -10.29
N GLU A 157 -10.56 3.40 -10.07
CA GLU A 157 -10.03 4.27 -11.12
C GLU A 157 -9.33 3.49 -12.24
N SER A 158 -8.69 2.37 -11.88
CA SER A 158 -8.09 1.43 -12.82
C SER A 158 -9.15 0.70 -13.64
N GLU A 159 -10.25 0.27 -13.03
CA GLU A 159 -11.36 -0.40 -13.73
C GLU A 159 -12.08 0.52 -14.71
N LYS A 160 -12.23 1.80 -14.36
CA LYS A 160 -12.76 2.83 -15.28
C LYS A 160 -11.81 3.14 -16.44
N ASN A 161 -10.52 2.77 -16.33
CA ASN A 161 -9.48 3.13 -17.30
C ASN A 161 -8.49 1.97 -17.55
N PRO A 162 -8.95 0.82 -18.07
CA PRO A 162 -8.14 -0.41 -18.15
C PRO A 162 -6.93 -0.34 -19.11
N GLU A 163 -6.88 0.69 -19.97
CA GLU A 163 -5.77 0.94 -20.90
C GLU A 163 -4.80 2.05 -20.41
N LYS A 164 -4.97 2.53 -19.17
CA LYS A 164 -4.13 3.59 -18.60
C LYS A 164 -3.39 3.10 -17.35
N ILE A 165 -2.20 3.66 -17.14
CA ILE A 165 -1.51 3.55 -15.85
C ILE A 165 -2.14 4.56 -14.89
N ILE A 166 -2.60 4.08 -13.74
CA ILE A 166 -3.14 4.93 -12.67
C ILE A 166 -2.05 5.21 -11.67
N TYR A 167 -1.80 6.47 -11.33
CA TYR A 167 -0.76 6.82 -10.36
C TYR A 167 -1.16 7.96 -9.43
N MET A 168 -0.59 7.91 -8.24
CA MET A 168 -0.85 8.86 -7.16
C MET A 168 0.38 9.70 -6.90
N ASN A 169 0.34 10.95 -7.32
CA ASN A 169 1.38 11.90 -6.98
C ASN A 169 0.88 13.33 -7.18
N ASN A 170 1.29 14.24 -6.32
CA ASN A 170 0.97 15.67 -6.49
C ASN A 170 1.67 16.25 -7.73
N LYS A 171 2.78 15.64 -8.15
CA LYS A 171 3.52 16.00 -9.36
C LYS A 171 3.08 15.13 -10.54
N ASN A 172 3.24 15.64 -11.75
CA ASN A 172 3.04 14.85 -12.97
C ASN A 172 4.23 13.89 -13.20
N TYR A 173 4.42 12.95 -12.28
CA TYR A 173 5.55 12.04 -12.23
C TYR A 173 5.16 10.77 -11.49
N MET A 174 5.45 9.60 -12.07
CA MET A 174 5.20 8.32 -11.42
C MET A 174 6.28 8.05 -10.37
N ASP A 175 5.84 7.77 -9.14
CA ASP A 175 6.73 7.39 -8.04
C ASP A 175 6.27 6.03 -7.48
N LEU A 176 7.09 5.00 -7.67
CA LEU A 176 6.82 3.60 -7.31
C LEU A 176 6.50 3.43 -5.82
N THR A 177 6.81 4.43 -4.99
CA THR A 177 6.56 4.39 -3.55
C THR A 177 5.21 4.98 -3.13
N LYS A 178 4.43 5.58 -4.06
CA LYS A 178 3.23 6.37 -3.72
C LYS A 178 1.91 5.75 -4.12
N GLY A 179 1.91 4.63 -4.84
CA GLY A 179 0.71 4.04 -5.43
C GLY A 179 0.69 4.25 -6.93
N ILE A 180 0.98 3.16 -7.64
CA ILE A 180 0.81 3.08 -9.09
C ILE A 180 0.17 1.74 -9.39
N VAL A 181 -0.86 1.72 -10.22
CA VAL A 181 -1.46 0.51 -10.77
C VAL A 181 -0.97 0.31 -12.20
N PHE A 182 -0.34 -0.82 -12.43
CA PHE A 182 0.01 -1.32 -13.76
C PHE A 182 -0.80 -2.57 -14.06
N TYR A 183 -1.04 -2.83 -15.34
CA TYR A 183 -1.35 -4.19 -15.79
C TYR A 183 -0.08 -4.82 -16.33
N THR A 184 0.13 -6.10 -16.04
CA THR A 184 1.22 -6.93 -16.61
C THR A 184 1.31 -6.82 -18.12
N LYS A 185 0.18 -6.77 -18.85
CA LYS A 185 0.12 -6.59 -20.31
C LYS A 185 0.78 -5.30 -20.83
N PHE A 186 1.04 -4.33 -19.96
CA PHE A 186 1.69 -3.06 -20.34
C PHE A 186 3.21 -3.21 -20.50
N PHE A 187 3.81 -4.23 -19.91
CA PHE A 187 5.24 -4.48 -19.98
C PHE A 187 5.55 -5.35 -21.20
N LYS A 188 6.53 -4.92 -21.99
CA LYS A 188 7.09 -5.73 -23.07
C LYS A 188 8.37 -6.40 -22.58
N GLU A 189 8.87 -7.35 -23.36
CA GLU A 189 10.09 -8.12 -23.03
C GLU A 189 11.32 -7.23 -22.78
N ASP A 190 11.40 -6.10 -23.49
CA ASP A 190 12.50 -5.13 -23.37
C ASP A 190 12.54 -4.40 -22.03
N PHE A 191 11.44 -4.40 -21.25
CA PHE A 191 11.38 -3.72 -19.96
C PHE A 191 12.44 -4.23 -18.97
N LEU A 192 12.80 -5.52 -19.06
CA LEU A 192 13.78 -6.15 -18.18
C LEU A 192 15.24 -5.80 -18.54
N ASN A 193 15.48 -5.17 -19.70
CA ASN A 193 16.79 -4.73 -20.17
C ASN A 193 17.22 -3.41 -19.50
N ILE A 194 17.15 -3.37 -18.17
CA ILE A 194 17.41 -2.19 -17.35
C ILE A 194 18.92 -1.93 -17.30
N PRO A 195 19.40 -0.71 -17.65
CA PRO A 195 20.80 -0.37 -17.49
C PRO A 195 21.23 -0.36 -16.02
N LYS A 196 22.49 -0.71 -15.75
CA LYS A 196 23.03 -0.72 -14.38
C LYS A 196 23.00 0.68 -13.76
N GLY A 197 22.61 0.76 -12.49
CA GLY A 197 22.65 2.01 -11.71
C GLY A 197 21.56 3.03 -12.05
N VAL A 198 20.54 2.66 -12.84
CA VAL A 198 19.43 3.58 -13.16
C VAL A 198 18.50 3.72 -11.96
N ASN A 199 18.10 4.97 -11.67
CA ASN A 199 17.06 5.26 -10.70
C ASN A 199 15.71 4.68 -11.15
N GLY A 200 15.05 3.91 -10.30
CA GLY A 200 13.87 3.15 -10.70
C GLY A 200 12.67 4.02 -11.12
N ASN A 201 12.45 5.15 -10.44
CA ASN A 201 11.38 6.07 -10.84
C ASN A 201 11.70 6.72 -12.20
N LYS A 202 12.95 7.12 -12.44
CA LYS A 202 13.37 7.66 -13.74
C LYS A 202 13.13 6.64 -14.86
N TRP A 203 13.57 5.39 -14.67
CA TRP A 203 13.35 4.31 -15.64
C TRP A 203 11.87 4.14 -16.01
N ILE A 204 10.99 4.03 -15.02
CA ILE A 204 9.55 3.84 -15.24
C ILE A 204 8.93 5.02 -16.01
N ASN A 205 9.31 6.25 -15.69
CA ASN A 205 8.78 7.42 -16.39
C ASN A 205 9.31 7.51 -17.83
N ASP A 206 10.56 7.13 -18.06
CA ASP A 206 11.17 7.10 -19.40
C ASP A 206 10.57 5.99 -20.26
N TYR A 207 10.47 4.76 -19.73
CA TYR A 207 9.90 3.61 -20.44
C TYR A 207 8.44 3.86 -20.85
N PHE A 208 7.63 4.35 -19.92
CA PHE A 208 6.22 4.64 -20.19
C PHE A 208 5.98 6.08 -20.66
N ARG A 209 6.99 6.82 -21.14
CA ARG A 209 6.84 8.26 -21.47
C ARG A 209 5.61 8.55 -22.31
N ASN A 210 5.40 7.75 -23.36
CA ASN A 210 4.30 7.89 -24.33
C ASN A 210 3.08 7.00 -24.02
N PHE A 211 3.06 6.31 -22.88
CA PHE A 211 1.94 5.46 -22.49
C PHE A 211 0.79 6.30 -21.89
N PRO A 212 -0.48 5.98 -22.17
CA PRO A 212 -1.62 6.64 -21.54
C PRO A 212 -1.59 6.54 -20.01
N LYS A 213 -1.71 7.66 -19.31
CA LYS A 213 -1.67 7.71 -17.83
C LYS A 213 -2.83 8.54 -17.29
N LYS A 214 -3.26 8.22 -16.08
CA LYS A 214 -4.21 9.03 -15.31
C LYS A 214 -3.67 9.26 -13.90
N ARG A 215 -3.56 10.54 -13.54
CA ARG A 215 -3.18 10.97 -12.20
C ARG A 215 -4.42 11.05 -11.31
N ILE A 216 -4.31 10.56 -10.09
CA ILE A 216 -5.33 10.75 -9.06
C ILE A 216 -4.70 11.38 -7.80
N ASN A 217 -5.52 12.10 -7.04
CA ASN A 217 -5.11 12.75 -5.79
C ASN A 217 -5.79 12.06 -4.61
N TYR A 218 -5.07 11.90 -3.49
CA TYR A 218 -5.61 11.33 -2.25
C TYR A 218 -4.86 11.90 -1.06
N GLY A 219 -5.62 12.33 -0.06
CA GLY A 219 -5.10 13.11 1.06
C GLY A 219 -4.85 12.30 2.34
N GLU A 220 -5.34 11.07 2.45
CA GLU A 220 -5.48 10.39 3.75
C GLU A 220 -4.35 9.41 4.09
N ASN A 221 -3.18 9.57 3.47
CA ASN A 221 -2.00 8.75 3.76
C ASN A 221 -1.14 9.41 4.84
N TYR A 222 -0.80 8.65 5.88
CA TYR A 222 0.01 9.13 7.01
C TYR A 222 1.46 8.66 6.87
N LYS A 223 2.42 9.51 7.21
CA LYS A 223 3.83 9.10 7.32
C LYS A 223 4.00 8.24 8.56
N SER A 224 4.65 7.08 8.43
CA SER A 224 5.03 6.28 9.59
C SER A 224 6.26 6.90 10.26
N TRP A 225 6.11 7.29 11.52
CA TRP A 225 7.21 7.81 12.35
C TRP A 225 8.22 6.72 12.69
#